data_AF-A0AB34GDV5-F1
#
_entry.id   AF-A0AB34GDV5-F1
#
_cell.length_a   1.000
_cell.length_b   1.000
_cell.length_c   1.000
_cell.angle_alpha   90.00
_cell.angle_beta   90.00
_cell.angle_gamma   90.00
#
_symmetry.space_group_name_H-M   'P 1'
#
loop_
_entity.id
_entity.type
_entity.pdbx_description
1 polymer ?
#
loop_
_entity_poly.entity_id
_entity_poly.type
_entity_poly.pdbx_seq_one_letter_code
_entity_poly.pdbx_strand_id
1 'polypeptide(L)'
;MEAKHGTVVGHIAQDLGLELAKLVLRLFRVASKGRRDLLEVNLQNGILFVNSWIDREELCGRSAECSIHLEVIVDRPLQVFHVEVEMKDVNDNPPRFLRQEKTLF
;
A
#
# COMPACT_ATOMS: atom_id res chain seq x y z
N MET A 1 -7.55 -8.24 -7.03
CA MET A 1 -6.14 -8.42 -6.60
C MET A 1 -5.99 -8.26 -5.10
N GLU A 2 -5.31 -9.22 -4.48
CA GLU A 2 -5.11 -9.30 -3.03
C GLU A 2 -3.63 -9.21 -2.65
N ALA A 3 -3.30 -8.41 -1.62
CA ALA A 3 -1.97 -8.41 -1.01
C ALA A 3 -1.99 -9.02 0.39
N LYS A 4 -1.00 -9.87 0.67
CA LYS A 4 -0.87 -10.60 1.93
C LYS A 4 -0.15 -9.74 2.98
N HIS A 5 -0.47 -10.01 4.25
CA HIS A 5 0.29 -9.46 5.36
C HIS A 5 1.79 -9.76 5.20
N GLY A 6 2.63 -8.75 5.44
CA GLY A 6 4.08 -8.82 5.32
C GLY A 6 4.62 -8.63 3.89
N THR A 7 3.76 -8.45 2.88
CA THR A 7 4.23 -8.12 1.53
C THR A 7 4.99 -6.80 1.54
N VAL A 8 6.21 -6.82 1.01
CA VAL A 8 7.07 -5.64 0.87
C VAL A 8 6.54 -4.75 -0.24
N VAL A 9 6.32 -3.47 0.07
CA VAL A 9 5.93 -2.44 -0.91
C VAL A 9 7.17 -1.72 -1.43
N GLY A 10 8.09 -1.32 -0.54
CA GLY A 10 9.31 -0.61 -0.92
C GLY A 10 10.18 -0.12 0.23
N HIS A 11 11.34 0.45 -0.08
CA HIS A 11 12.33 0.94 0.88
C HIS A 11 12.16 2.44 1.14
N ILE A 12 11.09 2.81 1.85
CA ILE A 12 10.67 4.21 1.99
C ILE A 12 11.72 5.13 2.63
N ALA A 13 12.52 4.62 3.56
CA ALA A 13 13.58 5.43 4.15
C ALA A 13 14.66 5.78 3.13
N GLN A 14 15.03 4.84 2.26
CA GLN A 14 16.01 5.06 1.21
C GLN A 14 15.47 6.01 0.14
N ASP A 15 14.23 5.79 -0.31
CA ASP A 15 13.60 6.58 -1.36
C ASP A 15 13.40 8.05 -0.94
N LEU A 16 13.17 8.29 0.36
CA LEU A 16 13.06 9.63 0.94
C LEU A 16 14.40 10.23 1.40
N GLY A 17 15.52 9.50 1.23
CA GLY A 17 16.85 9.95 1.67
C GLY A 17 16.99 10.08 3.19
N LEU A 18 16.22 9.30 3.95
CA LEU A 18 16.22 9.27 5.41
C LEU A 18 17.19 8.22 5.94
N GLU A 19 17.99 8.60 6.93
CA GLU A 19 18.91 7.69 7.59
C GLU A 19 18.18 6.79 8.60
N LEU A 20 18.29 5.47 8.43
CA LEU A 20 17.62 4.46 9.26
C LEU A 20 17.84 4.68 10.77
N ALA A 21 19.10 4.92 11.16
CA ALA A 21 19.48 5.13 12.55
C ALA A 21 18.80 6.34 13.20
N LYS A 22 18.26 7.28 12.40
CA LYS A 22 17.60 8.49 12.86
C LYS A 22 16.08 8.42 12.80
N LEU A 23 15.48 7.39 12.22
CA LEU A 23 14.01 7.32 12.07
C LEU A 23 13.29 7.37 13.43
N VAL A 24 13.76 6.59 14.40
CA VAL A 24 13.19 6.57 15.76
C VAL A 24 13.40 7.90 16.48
N LEU A 25 14.61 8.47 16.37
CA LEU A 25 14.96 9.75 17.01
C LEU A 25 14.17 10.93 16.44
N ARG A 26 13.83 10.84 15.15
CA ARG A 26 13.07 11.85 14.41
C ARG A 26 11.56 11.56 14.40
N LEU A 27 11.07 10.75 15.35
CA LEU A 27 9.64 10.43 15.55
C LEU A 27 8.91 10.12 14.24
N PHE A 28 9.55 9.30 13.39
CA PHE A 28 8.98 8.89 12.12
C PHE A 28 7.64 8.21 12.35
N ARG A 29 6.60 8.67 11.64
CA ARG A 29 5.26 8.09 11.69
C ARG A 29 4.60 8.13 10.33
N VAL A 30 3.76 7.14 10.06
CA VAL A 30 2.91 7.10 8.86
C VAL A 30 1.46 7.32 9.27
N ALA A 31 0.75 8.17 8.54
CA ALA A 31 -0.67 8.35 8.67
C ALA A 31 -1.35 8.02 7.33
N SER A 32 -2.51 7.38 7.38
CA SER A 32 -3.36 7.16 6.21
C SER A 32 -4.75 7.73 6.47
N LYS A 33 -5.37 8.25 5.42
CA LYS A 33 -6.73 8.78 5.48
C LYS A 33 -7.73 7.62 5.39
N GLY A 34 -8.57 7.46 6.41
CA GLY A 34 -9.69 6.52 6.42
C GLY A 34 -9.35 5.15 6.99
N ARG A 35 -8.43 4.39 6.38
CA ARG A 35 -8.09 3.03 6.81
C ARG A 35 -6.72 3.02 7.51
N ARG A 36 -6.77 3.24 8.83
CA ARG A 36 -5.60 3.01 9.68
C ARG A 36 -5.24 1.52 9.58
N ASP A 37 -3.95 1.21 9.49
CA ASP A 37 -3.39 -0.15 9.63
C ASP A 37 -3.24 -1.01 8.35
N LEU A 38 -3.53 -0.49 7.15
CA LEU A 38 -3.27 -1.26 5.90
C LEU A 38 -1.78 -1.41 5.58
N LEU A 39 -1.03 -0.32 5.78
CA LEU A 39 0.37 -0.19 5.42
C LEU A 39 1.14 0.34 6.63
N GLU A 40 2.31 -0.25 6.90
CA GLU A 40 3.15 0.10 8.03
C GLU A 40 4.62 0.13 7.62
N VAL A 41 5.44 0.89 8.35
CA VAL A 41 6.88 0.96 8.13
C VAL A 41 7.61 0.29 9.28
N ASN A 42 8.46 -0.67 8.96
CA ASN A 42 9.38 -1.24 9.93
C ASN A 42 10.53 -0.24 10.16
N LEU A 43 10.56 0.39 11.33
CA LEU A 43 11.57 1.41 11.66
C LEU A 43 13.00 0.88 11.77
N GLN A 44 13.19 -0.44 11.93
CA GLN A 44 14.52 -1.05 12.02
C GLN A 44 15.22 -1.11 10.66
N ASN A 45 14.46 -1.33 9.58
CA ASN A 45 15.00 -1.49 8.23
C ASN A 45 14.45 -0.48 7.20
N GLY A 46 13.51 0.38 7.60
CA GLY A 46 12.92 1.43 6.78
C GLY A 46 12.06 0.91 5.62
N ILE A 47 11.52 -0.30 5.75
CA ILE A 47 10.68 -0.94 4.72
C ILE A 47 9.20 -0.64 4.99
N LEU A 48 8.49 -0.17 3.95
CA LEU A 48 7.04 -0.10 3.91
C LEU A 48 6.49 -1.48 3.52
N PHE A 49 5.57 -2.01 4.31
CA PHE A 49 4.97 -3.32 4.10
C PHE A 49 3.47 -3.31 4.36
N VAL A 50 2.79 -4.33 3.86
CA VAL A 50 1.36 -4.57 4.04
C VAL A 50 1.09 -5.12 5.44
N ASN A 51 0.41 -4.35 6.29
CA ASN A 51 0.13 -4.73 7.68
C ASN A 51 -1.22 -5.45 7.85
N SER A 52 -2.21 -5.21 7.00
CA SER A 52 -3.44 -6.02 6.98
C SER A 52 -3.73 -6.52 5.58
N TRP A 53 -4.57 -7.54 5.45
CA TRP A 53 -5.02 -7.98 4.12
C TRP A 53 -5.65 -6.81 3.36
N ILE A 54 -5.28 -6.67 2.10
CA ILE A 54 -5.72 -5.59 1.20
C ILE A 54 -6.47 -6.26 0.06
N ASP A 55 -7.77 -5.96 -0.02
CA ASP A 55 -8.64 -6.34 -1.13
C ASP A 55 -8.99 -5.09 -1.94
N ARG A 56 -8.66 -5.11 -3.23
CA ARG A 56 -8.85 -3.97 -4.15
C ARG A 56 -10.33 -3.64 -4.33
N GLU A 57 -11.17 -4.66 -4.43
CA GLU A 57 -12.60 -4.55 -4.63
C GLU A 57 -13.28 -3.95 -3.38
N GLU A 58 -12.80 -4.27 -2.17
CA GLU A 58 -13.26 -3.64 -0.93
C GLU A 58 -12.75 -2.20 -0.80
N LEU A 59 -11.53 -1.91 -1.26
CA LEU A 59 -10.93 -0.57 -1.18
C LEU A 59 -11.54 0.42 -2.16
N CYS A 60 -11.66 0.02 -3.42
CA CYS A 60 -11.91 0.91 -4.55
C CYS A 60 -13.11 0.47 -5.41
N GLY A 61 -13.76 -0.64 -5.06
CA GLY A 61 -14.88 -1.19 -5.82
C GLY A 61 -14.48 -1.55 -7.25
N ARG A 62 -15.16 -0.95 -8.23
CA ARG A 62 -14.90 -1.16 -9.66
C ARG A 62 -14.12 -0.02 -10.30
N SER A 63 -13.49 0.83 -9.50
CA SER A 63 -12.67 1.94 -10.02
C SER A 63 -11.53 1.41 -10.89
N ALA A 64 -11.24 2.11 -11.98
CA ALA A 64 -10.12 1.81 -12.85
C ALA A 64 -8.78 2.17 -12.19
N GLU A 65 -8.77 3.23 -11.39
CA GLU A 65 -7.63 3.68 -10.61
C GLU A 65 -7.91 3.43 -9.13
N CYS A 66 -6.92 2.86 -8.43
CA CYS A 66 -7.02 2.53 -7.01
C CYS A 66 -5.68 2.85 -6.35
N SER A 67 -5.69 3.77 -5.39
CA SER A 67 -4.49 4.16 -4.67
C SER A 67 -4.75 4.40 -3.19
N ILE A 68 -3.74 4.13 -2.39
CA ILE A 68 -3.72 4.41 -0.96
C ILE A 68 -2.83 5.64 -0.74
N HIS A 69 -3.43 6.68 -0.18
CA HIS A 69 -2.71 7.89 0.19
C HIS A 69 -2.14 7.76 1.60
N LEU A 70 -0.83 8.03 1.71
CA LEU A 70 -0.06 8.02 2.95
C LEU A 70 0.61 9.38 3.17
N GLU A 71 0.65 9.81 4.42
CA GLU A 71 1.46 10.92 4.87
C GLU A 71 2.57 10.36 5.76
N VAL A 72 3.82 10.53 5.31
CA VAL A 72 5.01 10.21 6.11
C VAL A 72 5.45 11.48 6.81
N ILE A 73 5.48 11.44 8.14
CA ILE A 73 5.79 12.58 8.98
C ILE A 73 7.06 12.27 9.76
N VAL A 74 8.04 13.15 9.66
CA VAL A 74 9.31 13.09 10.37
C VAL A 74 9.41 14.34 11.22
N ASP A 75 9.44 14.21 12.54
CA ASP A 75 9.57 15.34 13.45
C ASP A 75 11.06 15.66 13.71
N ARG A 76 11.39 16.94 13.94
CA ARG A 76 12.75 17.44 14.21
C ARG A 76 13.79 17.25 13.07
N PRO A 77 13.87 18.20 12.11
CA PRO A 77 12.84 19.20 11.79
C PRO A 77 11.62 18.52 11.16
N LEU A 78 10.45 19.15 11.32
CA LEU A 78 9.21 18.65 10.76
C LEU A 78 9.30 18.59 9.23
N GLN A 79 9.09 17.39 8.68
CA GLN A 79 8.98 17.13 7.25
C GLN A 79 7.76 16.24 7.02
N VAL A 80 6.99 16.55 6.00
CA VAL A 80 5.80 15.80 5.60
C VAL A 80 5.96 15.41 4.14
N PHE A 81 5.87 14.12 3.85
CA PHE A 81 5.91 13.57 2.51
C PHE A 81 4.56 12.95 2.19
N HIS A 82 4.02 13.31 1.02
CA HIS A 82 2.82 12.69 0.48
C HIS A 82 3.24 11.53 -0.42
N VAL A 83 2.84 10.32 -0.04
CA VAL A 83 3.18 9.08 -0.72
C VAL A 83 1.90 8.43 -1.21
N GLU A 84 1.89 8.05 -2.48
CA GLU A 84 0.77 7.35 -3.11
C GLU A 84 1.20 5.92 -3.45
N VAL A 85 0.44 4.95 -2.96
CA VAL A 85 0.66 3.53 -3.24
C VAL A 85 -0.43 3.08 -4.21
N GLU A 86 -0.04 2.94 -5.48
CA GLU A 86 -0.93 2.47 -6.54
C GLU A 86 -1.13 0.95 -6.46
N MET A 87 -2.40 0.54 -6.47
CA MET A 87 -2.81 -0.86 -6.56
C MET A 87 -2.91 -1.25 -8.03
N LYS A 88 -1.86 -1.87 -8.56
CA LYS A 88 -1.90 -2.39 -9.93
C LYS A 88 -2.82 -3.59 -10.02
N ASP A 89 -3.67 -3.62 -11.03
CA ASP A 89 -4.47 -4.80 -11.35
C ASP A 89 -3.58 -5.83 -12.05
N VAL A 90 -3.32 -6.96 -11.38
CA VAL A 90 -2.82 -8.16 -12.05
C VAL A 90 -4.05 -8.94 -12.46
N ASN A 91 -4.16 -9.35 -13.73
CA ASN A 91 -5.29 -10.12 -14.27
C ASN A 91 -5.38 -11.54 -13.63
N ASP A 92 -5.78 -11.58 -12.37
CA ASP A 92 -5.92 -12.75 -11.52
C ASP A 92 -7.37 -13.25 -11.45
N ASN A 93 -8.30 -12.51 -12.07
CA ASN A 93 -9.72 -12.82 -12.09
C ASN A 93 -10.15 -13.36 -13.47
N PRO A 94 -10.12 -14.69 -13.69
CA PRO A 94 -10.57 -15.25 -14.95
C PRO A 94 -12.06 -15.00 -15.15
N PRO A 95 -12.50 -14.69 -16.39
CA PRO A 95 -13.90 -14.41 -16.66
C PRO A 95 -14.78 -15.63 -16.31
N ARG A 96 -15.75 -15.43 -15.42
CA ARG A 96 -16.75 -16.43 -15.08
C ARG A 96 -18.04 -16.16 -15.87
N PHE A 97 -18.41 -17.09 -16.73
CA PHE A 97 -19.67 -17.03 -17.47
C PHE A 97 -20.79 -17.64 -16.63
N LEU A 98 -21.96 -16.98 -16.63
CA LEU A 98 -23.17 -17.47 -15.93
C LEU A 98 -23.77 -18.74 -16.57
N ARG A 99 -23.42 -19.05 -17.82
CA ARG A 99 -23.77 -20.30 -18.52
C ARG A 99 -22.51 -20.93 -19.10
N GLN A 100 -22.39 -22.26 -18.97
CA GLN A 100 -21.26 -23.04 -19.49
C GLN A 100 -21.42 -23.45 -20.97
N GLU A 101 -22.55 -23.15 -21.62
CA GLU A 101 -22.79 -23.58 -23.00
C GLU A 101 -22.61 -22.45 -24.00
N LYS A 102 -21.66 -22.65 -24.93
CA LYS A 102 -21.70 -22.01 -26.25
C LYS A 102 -22.29 -23.01 -27.23
N THR A 103 -23.56 -22.81 -27.62
CA THR A 103 -24.05 -23.38 -28.87
C THR A 103 -23.40 -22.59 -29.99
N LEU A 104 -22.34 -23.14 -30.58
CA LEU A 104 -21.79 -22.66 -31.84
C LEU A 104 -22.68 -23.23 -32.93
N PHE A 105 -23.46 -22.37 -33.58
CA PHE A 105 -24.17 -22.68 -34.82
C PHE A 105 -23.24 -22.51 -36.02
#